data_AF-A0A918ASF7-F1
#
_entry.id   AF-A0A918ASF7-F1
#
_cell.length_a   1.000
_cell.length_b   1.000
_cell.length_c   1.000
_cell.angle_alpha   90.00
_cell.angle_beta   90.00
_cell.angle_gamma   90.00
#
_symmetry.space_group_name_H-M   'P 1'
#
loop_
_entity.id
_entity.type
_entity.pdbx_description
1 polymer ?
#
loop_
_entity_poly.entity_id
_entity_poly.type
_entity_poly.pdbx_seq_one_letter_code
_entity_poly.pdbx_strand_id
1 'polypeptide(L)'
;MGHAQALQYWCKKWLESHELMCDFATRTATASPSLAALALRAAHEMGTDEPEAFRSPMVLDALDALLPWLASVGADTRWLRGDRGWAILALTANERYAEVIDHFRVLGHHADGAPWSMAPNPAKLFPQTRIEACKALPTP
;
A
#
# COMPACT_ATOMS: atom_id res chain seq x y z
N MET A 1 -7.87 18.24 8.80
CA MET A 1 -7.58 18.69 7.43
C MET A 1 -6.17 19.32 7.27
N GLY A 2 -5.18 19.01 8.13
CA GLY A 2 -3.81 19.56 8.02
C GLY A 2 -2.76 18.60 7.40
N HIS A 3 -2.90 17.29 7.62
CA HIS A 3 -1.93 16.30 7.15
C HIS A 3 -1.90 16.16 5.61
N ALA A 4 -3.04 16.35 4.94
CA ALA A 4 -3.14 16.22 3.48
C ALA A 4 -2.52 17.40 2.71
N GLN A 5 -2.59 18.62 3.26
CA GLN A 5 -1.95 19.80 2.66
C GLN A 5 -0.43 19.77 2.83
N ALA A 6 0.07 19.31 3.99
CA ALA A 6 1.49 19.05 4.18
C ALA A 6 1.98 17.99 3.18
N LEU A 7 1.24 16.88 3.02
CA LEU A 7 1.59 15.83 2.07
C LEU A 7 1.59 16.33 0.61
N GLN A 8 0.62 17.14 0.20
CA GLN A 8 0.58 17.76 -1.14
C GLN A 8 1.72 18.76 -1.37
N TYR A 9 2.12 19.51 -0.34
CA TYR A 9 3.29 20.39 -0.38
C TYR A 9 4.59 19.60 -0.61
N TRP A 10 4.72 18.42 0.01
CA TRP A 10 5.86 17.52 -0.22
C TRP A 10 5.78 16.79 -1.56
N CYS A 11 4.61 16.35 -2.03
CA CYS A 11 4.41 15.77 -3.35
C CYS A 11 4.87 16.70 -4.49
N LYS A 12 4.65 18.02 -4.36
CA LYS A 12 5.13 19.00 -5.35
C LYS A 12 6.66 19.17 -5.33
N LYS A 13 7.32 18.80 -4.23
CA LYS A 13 8.78 18.84 -4.03
C LYS A 13 9.47 17.52 -4.41
N TRP A 14 8.74 16.39 -4.37
CA TRP A 14 9.20 15.07 -4.80
C TRP A 14 9.39 14.93 -6.32
N LEU A 15 8.82 15.87 -7.09
CA LEU A 15 8.95 15.93 -8.55
C LEU A 15 10.40 16.13 -9.05
N GLU A 16 11.34 16.49 -8.16
CA GLU A 16 12.74 16.73 -8.53
C GLU A 16 13.72 15.63 -8.06
N SER A 17 13.30 14.65 -7.23
CA SER A 17 14.16 13.52 -6.86
C SER A 17 13.41 12.36 -6.17
N HIS A 18 13.49 11.15 -6.74
CA HIS A 18 13.04 9.90 -6.11
C HIS A 18 13.75 9.65 -4.76
N GLU A 19 15.01 10.06 -4.63
CA GLU A 19 15.80 9.90 -3.39
C GLU A 19 15.16 10.64 -2.23
N LEU A 20 14.75 11.91 -2.42
CA LEU A 20 14.11 12.71 -1.36
C LEU A 20 12.74 12.14 -0.94
N MET A 21 12.00 11.55 -1.88
CA MET A 21 10.74 10.86 -1.58
C MET A 21 10.98 9.62 -0.73
N CYS A 22 11.94 8.76 -1.14
CA CYS A 22 12.29 7.54 -0.43
C CYS A 22 12.83 7.83 0.98
N ASP A 23 13.66 8.85 1.13
CA ASP A 23 14.20 9.28 2.43
C ASP A 23 13.09 9.72 3.38
N PHE A 24 12.15 10.53 2.89
CA PHE A 24 11.01 10.98 3.68
C PHE A 24 10.09 9.82 4.07
N ALA A 25 9.77 8.95 3.11
CA ALA A 25 8.96 7.77 3.36
C ALA A 25 9.59 6.84 4.41
N THR A 26 10.90 6.60 4.31
CA THR A 26 11.65 5.77 5.28
C THR A 26 11.61 6.37 6.68
N ARG A 27 11.88 7.68 6.81
CA ARG A 27 11.86 8.37 8.11
C ARG A 27 10.46 8.38 8.73
N THR A 28 9.42 8.58 7.93
CA THR A 28 8.04 8.60 8.44
C THR A 28 7.53 7.22 8.84
N ALA A 29 7.87 6.17 8.08
CA ALA A 29 7.59 4.79 8.46
C ALA A 29 8.25 4.42 9.80
N THR A 30 9.49 4.85 10.02
CA THR A 30 10.22 4.66 11.28
C THR A 30 9.58 5.44 12.44
N ALA A 31 9.05 6.63 12.17
CA ALA A 31 8.47 7.49 13.20
C ALA A 31 7.11 7.01 13.69
N SER A 32 6.29 6.39 12.83
CA SER A 32 4.99 5.83 13.23
C SER A 32 4.54 4.69 12.30
N PRO A 33 4.14 3.53 12.85
CA PRO A 33 3.52 2.45 12.07
C PRO A 33 2.28 2.89 11.27
N SER A 34 1.51 3.86 11.78
CA SER A 34 0.34 4.41 11.08
C SER A 34 0.68 5.24 9.84
N LEU A 35 1.96 5.55 9.62
CA LEU A 35 2.44 6.31 8.47
C LEU A 35 3.25 5.44 7.51
N ALA A 36 3.51 4.16 7.84
CA ALA A 36 4.33 3.27 7.04
C ALA A 36 3.78 3.03 5.64
N ALA A 37 2.46 3.15 5.42
CA ALA A 37 1.83 3.08 4.11
C ALA A 37 2.35 4.14 3.11
N LEU A 38 2.98 5.23 3.57
CA LEU A 38 3.60 6.23 2.71
C LEU A 38 4.77 5.66 1.88
N ALA A 39 5.52 4.70 2.40
CA ALA A 39 6.60 4.04 1.67
C ALA A 39 6.07 3.16 0.53
N LEU A 40 4.95 2.47 0.76
CA LEU A 40 4.29 1.67 -0.26
C LEU A 40 3.73 2.56 -1.37
N ARG A 41 3.21 3.74 -0.99
CA ARG A 41 2.79 4.74 -1.97
C ARG A 41 3.96 5.34 -2.74
N ALA A 42 5.08 5.64 -2.09
CA ALA A 42 6.29 6.11 -2.76
C ALA A 42 6.76 5.10 -3.83
N ALA A 43 6.79 3.80 -3.50
CA ALA A 43 7.10 2.75 -4.46
C ALA A 43 6.10 2.66 -5.63
N HIS A 44 4.81 2.95 -5.39
CA HIS A 44 3.82 3.04 -6.47
C HIS A 44 4.07 4.24 -7.40
N GLU A 45 4.45 5.39 -6.85
CA GLU A 45 4.73 6.60 -7.64
C GLU A 45 5.99 6.45 -8.49
N MET A 46 6.96 5.63 -8.07
CA MET A 46 8.11 5.21 -8.90
C MET A 46 7.71 4.29 -10.08
N GLY A 47 6.40 4.01 -10.24
CA GLY A 47 5.84 3.00 -11.13
C GLY A 47 6.18 3.17 -12.62
N THR A 48 6.07 2.03 -13.32
CA THR A 48 6.50 1.72 -14.70
C THR A 48 8.01 1.72 -14.94
N ASP A 49 8.74 2.70 -14.43
CA ASP A 49 10.19 2.79 -14.66
C ASP A 49 10.99 1.88 -13.70
N GLU A 50 10.46 1.62 -12.51
CA GLU A 50 11.12 0.79 -11.48
C GLU A 50 10.17 -0.28 -10.91
N PRO A 51 9.85 -1.36 -11.65
CA PRO A 51 8.93 -2.40 -11.18
C PRO A 51 9.41 -3.12 -9.90
N GLU A 52 10.70 -3.08 -9.61
CA GLU A 52 11.29 -3.65 -8.39
C GLU A 52 11.13 -2.77 -7.15
N ALA A 53 10.59 -1.55 -7.26
CA ALA A 53 10.41 -0.65 -6.12
C ALA A 53 9.58 -1.28 -4.99
N PHE A 54 8.58 -2.09 -5.32
CA PHE A 54 7.77 -2.83 -4.34
C PHE A 54 8.52 -3.97 -3.63
N ARG A 55 9.68 -4.39 -4.14
CA ARG A 55 10.56 -5.39 -3.51
C ARG A 55 11.76 -4.76 -2.80
N SER A 56 11.82 -3.43 -2.76
CA SER A 56 12.92 -2.71 -2.11
C SER A 56 12.91 -2.90 -0.59
N PRO A 57 14.08 -2.78 0.08
CA PRO A 57 14.17 -2.81 1.54
C PRO A 57 13.24 -1.80 2.22
N MET A 58 13.08 -0.60 1.64
CA MET A 58 12.15 0.43 2.14
C MET A 58 10.71 -0.10 2.25
N VAL A 59 10.24 -0.86 1.26
CA VAL A 59 8.89 -1.42 1.26
C VAL A 59 8.79 -2.60 2.22
N LEU A 60 9.81 -3.45 2.30
CA LEU A 60 9.84 -4.58 3.23
C LEU A 60 9.81 -4.11 4.70
N ASP A 61 10.68 -3.16 5.07
CA ASP A 61 10.72 -2.58 6.42
C ASP A 61 9.39 -1.88 6.76
N ALA A 62 8.80 -1.16 5.78
CA ALA A 62 7.51 -0.53 5.97
C ALA A 62 6.37 -1.54 6.11
N LEU A 63 6.39 -2.68 5.41
CA LEU A 63 5.42 -3.76 5.60
C LEU A 63 5.52 -4.34 7.01
N ASP A 64 6.74 -4.59 7.50
CA ASP A 64 6.95 -5.15 8.83
C ASP A 64 6.44 -4.22 9.95
N ALA A 65 6.51 -2.90 9.75
CA ALA A 65 5.88 -1.93 10.64
C ALA A 65 4.36 -1.83 10.45
N LEU A 66 3.88 -1.83 9.20
CA LEU A 66 2.49 -1.55 8.84
C LEU A 66 1.54 -2.70 9.20
N LEU A 67 1.95 -3.96 8.98
CA LEU A 67 1.07 -5.12 9.11
C LEU A 67 0.56 -5.33 10.55
N PRO A 68 1.40 -5.28 11.60
CA PRO A 68 0.91 -5.38 12.99
C PRO A 68 -0.03 -4.23 13.36
N TRP A 69 0.27 -3.01 12.88
CA TRP A 69 -0.59 -1.87 13.10
C TRP A 69 -1.95 -2.05 12.41
N LEU A 70 -1.97 -2.48 11.14
CA LEU A 70 -3.20 -2.81 10.42
C LEU A 70 -3.96 -3.96 11.07
N ALA A 71 -3.31 -4.92 11.71
CA ALA A 71 -4.00 -5.96 12.47
C ALA A 71 -4.69 -5.40 13.73
N SER A 72 -4.15 -4.33 14.32
CA SER A 72 -4.72 -3.66 15.51
C SER A 72 -5.88 -2.70 15.21
N VAL A 73 -6.08 -2.32 13.94
CA VAL A 73 -7.13 -1.38 13.51
C VAL A 73 -8.06 -2.04 12.50
N GLY A 74 -9.34 -1.62 12.46
CA GLY A 74 -10.32 -2.15 11.51
C GLY A 74 -10.13 -1.67 10.07
N ALA A 75 -11.25 -1.53 9.36
CA ALA A 75 -11.32 -0.98 8.01
C ALA A 75 -12.44 0.06 7.86
N ASP A 76 -12.80 0.73 8.95
CA ASP A 76 -14.02 1.55 9.03
C ASP A 76 -13.92 2.82 8.18
N THR A 77 -12.70 3.36 8.02
CA THR A 77 -12.47 4.57 7.24
C THR A 77 -11.91 4.24 5.86
N ARG A 78 -12.26 5.06 4.86
CA ARG A 78 -11.67 4.99 3.50
C ARG A 78 -10.15 5.04 3.49
N TRP A 79 -9.54 5.68 4.50
CA TRP A 79 -8.09 5.80 4.62
C TRP A 79 -7.47 4.49 5.08
N LEU A 80 -8.02 3.85 6.12
CA LEU A 80 -7.60 2.51 6.55
C LEU A 80 -7.78 1.46 5.45
N ARG A 81 -8.88 1.57 4.67
CA ARG A 81 -9.07 0.73 3.48
C ARG A 81 -8.01 0.98 2.41
N GLY A 82 -7.62 2.24 2.26
CA GLY A 82 -6.51 2.68 1.41
C GLY A 82 -5.19 2.02 1.79
N ASP A 83 -4.81 2.09 3.07
CA ASP A 83 -3.56 1.52 3.57
C ASP A 83 -3.51 0.00 3.39
N ARG A 84 -4.64 -0.69 3.60
CA ARG A 84 -4.76 -2.13 3.30
C ARG A 84 -4.64 -2.40 1.80
N GLY A 85 -5.18 -1.55 0.94
CA GLY A 85 -5.03 -1.67 -0.51
C GLY A 85 -3.57 -1.54 -0.95
N TRP A 86 -2.82 -0.60 -0.37
CA TRP A 86 -1.38 -0.48 -0.60
C TRP A 86 -0.61 -1.70 -0.11
N ALA A 87 -0.92 -2.18 1.09
CA ALA A 87 -0.35 -3.41 1.63
C ALA A 87 -0.60 -4.60 0.69
N ILE A 88 -1.81 -4.74 0.12
CA ILE A 88 -2.13 -5.79 -0.85
C ILE A 88 -1.19 -5.73 -2.06
N LEU A 89 -0.97 -4.56 -2.68
CA LEU A 89 -0.07 -4.46 -3.83
C LEU A 89 1.37 -4.88 -3.47
N ALA A 90 1.87 -4.38 -2.35
CA ALA A 90 3.22 -4.71 -1.89
C ALA A 90 3.37 -6.20 -1.55
N LEU A 91 2.40 -6.79 -0.86
CA LEU A 91 2.39 -8.22 -0.54
C LEU A 91 2.29 -9.08 -1.80
N THR A 92 1.46 -8.69 -2.78
CA THR A 92 1.36 -9.38 -4.08
C THR A 92 2.69 -9.33 -4.83
N ALA A 93 3.37 -8.20 -4.87
CA ALA A 93 4.68 -8.07 -5.52
C ALA A 93 5.74 -8.98 -4.88
N ASN A 94 5.62 -9.24 -3.57
CA ASN A 94 6.51 -10.10 -2.79
C ASN A 94 5.95 -11.53 -2.58
N GLU A 95 4.94 -11.94 -3.35
CA GLU A 95 4.37 -13.29 -3.34
C GLU A 95 3.83 -13.77 -1.98
N ARG A 96 3.51 -12.83 -1.08
CA ARG A 96 2.95 -13.10 0.26
C ARG A 96 1.43 -13.29 0.22
N TYR A 97 0.96 -14.23 -0.60
CA TYR A 97 -0.47 -14.37 -0.96
C TYR A 97 -1.40 -14.73 0.20
N ALA A 98 -0.92 -15.44 1.22
CA ALA A 98 -1.72 -15.76 2.41
C ALA A 98 -2.19 -14.47 3.12
N GLU A 99 -1.27 -13.51 3.29
CA GLU A 99 -1.54 -12.23 3.93
C GLU A 99 -2.41 -11.33 3.06
N VAL A 100 -2.21 -11.36 1.74
CA VAL A 100 -3.10 -10.68 0.77
C VAL A 100 -4.57 -11.09 1.00
N ILE A 101 -4.82 -12.39 1.17
CA ILE A 101 -6.17 -12.91 1.37
C ILE A 101 -6.75 -12.41 2.71
N ASP A 102 -5.95 -12.32 3.77
CA ASP A 102 -6.40 -11.78 5.06
C ASP A 102 -6.83 -10.31 4.95
N HIS A 103 -6.07 -9.49 4.22
CA HIS A 103 -6.48 -8.11 3.95
C HIS A 103 -7.78 -8.04 3.15
N PHE A 104 -7.97 -8.90 2.14
CA PHE A 104 -9.24 -8.96 1.39
C PHE A 104 -10.42 -9.44 2.25
N ARG A 105 -10.20 -10.32 3.24
CA ARG A 105 -11.24 -10.72 4.20
C ARG A 105 -11.71 -9.53 5.02
N VAL A 106 -10.79 -8.70 5.51
CA VAL A 106 -11.13 -7.50 6.29
C VAL A 106 -11.81 -6.43 5.42
N LEU A 107 -11.37 -6.25 4.18
CA LEU A 107 -11.98 -5.28 3.25
C LEU A 107 -13.37 -5.70 2.77
N GLY A 108 -13.68 -7.00 2.73
CA GLY A 108 -14.96 -7.50 2.23
C GLY A 108 -15.19 -7.11 0.77
N HIS A 109 -16.18 -6.23 0.53
CA HIS A 109 -16.53 -5.70 -0.79
C HIS A 109 -16.09 -4.25 -1.00
N HIS A 110 -15.37 -3.66 -0.04
CA HIS A 110 -15.02 -2.24 -0.08
C HIS A 110 -13.81 -1.96 -0.98
N ALA A 111 -14.09 -1.55 -2.22
CA ALA A 111 -13.12 -1.13 -3.22
C ALA A 111 -13.00 0.41 -3.35
N ASP A 112 -13.47 1.17 -2.36
CA ASP A 112 -13.52 2.64 -2.37
C ASP A 112 -12.23 3.31 -1.84
N GLY A 113 -11.31 2.52 -1.28
CA GLY A 113 -9.96 2.94 -0.91
C GLY A 113 -8.97 2.86 -2.08
N ALA A 114 -7.87 3.60 -1.98
CA ALA A 114 -6.72 3.42 -2.86
C ALA A 114 -6.11 2.01 -2.66
N PRO A 115 -5.42 1.43 -3.66
CA PRO A 115 -5.22 1.95 -5.02
C PRO A 115 -6.47 1.80 -5.90
N TRP A 116 -7.45 1.00 -5.47
CA TRP A 116 -8.60 0.59 -6.28
C TRP A 116 -9.39 1.78 -6.81
N SER A 117 -9.68 2.77 -5.95
CA SER A 117 -10.41 3.99 -6.31
C SER A 117 -9.73 4.84 -7.39
N MET A 118 -8.43 4.62 -7.66
CA MET A 118 -7.66 5.32 -8.68
C MET A 118 -7.67 4.57 -10.02
N ALA A 119 -8.09 3.31 -10.03
CA ALA A 119 -8.16 2.53 -11.25
C ALA A 119 -9.37 2.96 -12.11
N PRO A 120 -9.29 2.84 -13.44
CA PRO A 120 -10.42 3.16 -14.33
C PRO A 120 -11.69 2.36 -14.03
N ASN A 121 -11.55 1.14 -13.49
CA ASN A 121 -12.68 0.30 -13.10
C ASN A 121 -12.38 -0.46 -11.79
N PRO A 122 -12.64 0.17 -10.62
CA PRO A 122 -12.38 -0.43 -9.32
C PRO A 122 -13.21 -1.70 -9.09
N ALA A 123 -14.46 -1.70 -9.57
CA ALA A 123 -15.40 -2.83 -9.44
C ALA A 123 -14.95 -4.09 -10.19
N LYS A 124 -14.07 -3.94 -11.20
CA LYS A 124 -13.43 -5.06 -11.90
C LYS A 124 -12.07 -5.41 -11.30
N LEU A 125 -11.22 -4.41 -11.06
CA LEU A 125 -9.84 -4.65 -10.61
C LEU A 125 -9.80 -5.34 -9.24
N PHE A 126 -10.57 -4.84 -8.27
CA PHE A 126 -10.57 -5.36 -6.91
C PHE A 126 -10.89 -6.87 -6.81
N PRO A 127 -12.03 -7.37 -7.34
CA PRO A 127 -12.32 -8.80 -7.30
C PRO A 127 -11.34 -9.62 -8.14
N GLN A 128 -10.84 -9.08 -9.26
CA GLN A 128 -9.85 -9.77 -10.08
C GLN A 128 -8.54 -10.01 -9.30
N THR A 129 -7.99 -8.98 -8.64
CA THR A 129 -6.79 -9.12 -7.81
C THR A 129 -7.00 -10.14 -6.69
N ARG A 130 -8.17 -10.15 -6.06
CA ARG A 130 -8.52 -11.16 -5.06
C ARG A 130 -8.53 -12.59 -5.63
N ILE A 131 -9.12 -12.78 -6.81
CA ILE A 131 -9.17 -14.09 -7.48
C ILE A 131 -7.76 -14.58 -7.82
N GLU A 132 -6.91 -13.72 -8.37
CA GLU A 132 -5.53 -14.11 -8.71
C GLU A 132 -4.71 -14.45 -7.47
N ALA A 133 -4.86 -13.71 -6.37
CA ALA A 133 -4.24 -14.06 -5.10
C ALA A 133 -4.69 -15.44 -4.58
N CYS A 134 -5.99 -15.77 -4.69
CA CYS A 134 -6.49 -17.10 -4.31
C CYS A 134 -5.91 -18.23 -5.18
N LYS A 135 -5.70 -18.00 -6.47
CA LYS A 135 -5.09 -18.99 -7.38
C LYS A 135 -3.60 -19.19 -7.09
N ALA A 136 -2.91 -18.12 -6.70
CA ALA A 136 -1.48 -18.13 -6.42
C ALA A 136 -1.14 -18.69 -5.03
N LEU A 137 -2.13 -18.85 -4.15
CA LEU A 137 -1.92 -19.51 -2.86
C LEU A 137 -1.61 -21.00 -3.09
N PRO A 138 -0.45 -21.51 -2.62
CA PRO A 138 -0.13 -22.93 -2.75
C PRO A 138 -1.18 -23.76 -2.00
N THR A 139 -1.66 -24.83 -2.62
CA THR A 139 -2.49 -25.82 -1.92
C THR A 139 -1.66 -26.52 -0.83
N PRO A 140 -2.22 -26.74 0.37
CA PRO A 140 -1.51 -27.42 1.46
C PRO A 140 -1.11 -28.85 1.10
#